data_AF-A0A6B3HGM2-F1
#
_entry.id   AF-A0A6B3HGM2-F1
#
_cell.length_a   1.000
_cell.length_b   1.000
_cell.length_c   1.000
_cell.angle_alpha   90.00
_cell.angle_beta   90.00
_cell.angle_gamma   90.00
#
_symmetry.space_group_name_H-M   'P 1'
#
loop_
_entity.id
_entity.type
_entity.pdbx_description
1 polymer ?
#
loop_
_entity_poly.entity_id
_entity_poly.type
_entity_poly.pdbx_seq_one_letter_code
_entity_poly.pdbx_strand_id
1 'polypeptide(L)' 'MTTAATREDRRISPVFLGIAAVTAVAGWAVWTGFADATGFAVFLFVTGAWIVSLCLHEYAHARTALHSG' A
#
# COMPACT_ATOMS: atom_id res chain seq x y z
N MET A 1 -10.62 -32.98 11.80
CA MET A 1 -9.33 -32.24 11.80
C MET A 1 -9.65 -30.79 11.47
N THR A 2 -9.99 -29.99 12.48
CA THR A 2 -10.30 -28.56 12.32
C THR A 2 -8.98 -27.81 12.27
N THR A 3 -8.58 -27.35 11.08
CA THR A 3 -7.43 -26.47 10.90
C THR A 3 -7.73 -25.19 11.66
N ALA A 4 -7.16 -25.04 12.85
CA ALA A 4 -7.12 -23.77 13.54
C ALA A 4 -6.28 -22.83 12.67
N ALA A 5 -6.94 -22.01 11.86
CA ALA A 5 -6.30 -20.88 11.22
C ALA A 5 -5.71 -20.03 12.34
N THR A 6 -4.38 -20.03 12.44
CA THR A 6 -3.63 -19.10 13.26
C THR A 6 -4.08 -17.69 12.87
N ARG A 7 -4.90 -17.05 13.72
CA ARG A 7 -5.12 -15.60 13.62
C ARG A 7 -3.80 -14.93 13.93
N GLU A 8 -3.00 -14.73 12.89
CA GLU A 8 -1.93 -13.75 12.92
C GLU A 8 -2.59 -12.37 12.87
N ASP A 9 -2.87 -11.78 14.03
CA ASP A 9 -3.34 -10.39 14.19
C ASP A 9 -2.32 -9.34 13.68
N ARG A 10 -1.36 -9.74 12.84
CA ARG A 10 -0.25 -8.94 12.31
C ARG A 10 -0.04 -9.07 10.80
N ARG A 11 -1.01 -9.62 10.04
CA ARG A 11 -0.89 -9.70 8.59
C ARG A 11 -1.20 -8.35 7.94
N ILE A 12 -0.27 -7.87 7.12
CA ILE A 12 -0.48 -6.69 6.27
C ILE A 12 -1.65 -6.99 5.33
N SER A 13 -2.61 -6.06 5.23
CA SER A 13 -3.79 -6.23 4.38
C SER A 13 -3.37 -6.55 2.94
N PRO A 14 -3.85 -7.66 2.34
CA PRO A 14 -3.51 -8.02 0.95
C PRO A 14 -3.96 -6.95 -0.05
N VAL A 15 -5.01 -6.20 0.28
CA VAL A 15 -5.47 -5.05 -0.52
C VAL A 15 -4.44 -3.93 -0.51
N PHE A 16 -3.88 -3.62 0.66
CA PHE A 16 -2.80 -2.62 0.76
C PHE A 16 -1.58 -3.04 -0.06
N LEU A 17 -1.20 -4.32 -0.01
CA LEU A 17 -0.10 -4.85 -0.83
C LEU A 17 -0.40 -4.73 -2.32
N GLY A 18 -1.64 -4.98 -2.75
CA GLY A 18 -2.08 -4.77 -4.13
C GLY A 18 -1.92 -3.31 -4.56
N ILE A 19 -2.38 -2.36 -3.74
CA ILE A 19 -2.26 -0.91 -4.02
C ILE A 19 -0.78 -0.49 -4.05
N ALA A 20 0.03 -0.98 -3.11
CA ALA A 20 1.46 -0.70 -3.06
C ALA A 20 2.18 -1.24 -4.30
N ALA A 21 1.84 -2.45 -4.75
CA ALA A 21 2.40 -3.04 -5.97
C ALA A 21 2.03 -2.23 -7.21
N VAL A 22 0.75 -1.84 -7.36
CA VAL A 22 0.30 -0.97 -8.47
C VAL A 22 1.05 0.37 -8.45
N THR A 23 1.22 0.96 -7.27
CA THR A 23 1.96 2.22 -7.09
C THR A 23 3.42 2.06 -7.51
N ALA A 24 4.09 0.98 -7.10
CA ALA A 24 5.48 0.69 -7.47
C ALA A 24 5.64 0.49 -8.99
N VAL A 25 4.73 -0.25 -9.62
CA VAL A 25 4.72 -0.45 -11.08
C VAL A 25 4.49 0.86 -11.83
N ALA A 26 3.56 1.70 -11.35
CA ALA A 26 3.32 3.02 -11.94
C ALA A 26 4.57 3.91 -11.82
N GLY A 27 5.23 3.93 -10.66
CA GLY A 27 6.49 4.68 -10.47
C GLY A 27 7.61 4.19 -11.38
N TRP A 28 7.76 2.88 -11.54
CA TRP A 28 8.72 2.29 -12.49
C TRP A 28 8.40 2.70 -13.93
N ALA A 29 7.13 2.66 -14.34
CA ALA A 29 6.71 3.05 -15.68
C ALA A 29 6.97 4.54 -15.96
N VAL A 30 6.78 5.40 -14.96
CA VAL A 30 7.12 6.84 -15.03
C VAL A 30 8.63 7.05 -15.14
N TRP A 31 9.44 6.37 -14.32
CA TRP A 31 10.91 6.51 -14.33
C TRP A 31 11.50 6.10 -15.68
N THR A 32 11.06 4.97 -16.21
CA THR A 32 11.63 4.37 -17.43
C THR A 32 11.08 4.98 -18.72
N GLY A 33 10.00 5.76 -18.64
CA GLY A 33 9.27 6.21 -19.83
C GLY A 33 8.55 5.07 -20.56
N PHE A 34 8.27 3.95 -19.89
CA PHE A 34 7.62 2.77 -20.48
C PHE A 34 6.14 3.01 -20.81
N ALA A 35 5.49 3.95 -20.13
CA ALA A 35 4.07 4.24 -20.35
C ALA A 35 3.86 5.07 -21.61
N ASP A 36 3.09 4.53 -22.57
CA ASP A 36 2.63 5.27 -23.76
C ASP A 36 1.82 6.52 -23.37
N ALA A 37 1.09 6.43 -22.26
CA ALA A 37 0.38 7.53 -21.62
C ALA A 37 1.03 7.94 -20.29
N THR A 38 2.17 8.65 -20.35
CA THR A 38 2.91 9.11 -19.15
C THR A 38 2.04 9.86 -18.14
N GLY A 39 1.12 10.71 -18.60
CA GLY A 39 0.22 11.46 -17.71
C GLY A 39 -0.67 10.56 -16.84
N PHE A 40 -1.15 9.44 -17.41
CA PHE A 40 -1.94 8.46 -16.67
C PHE A 40 -1.09 7.68 -15.66
N ALA A 41 0.14 7.29 -16.04
CA ALA A 41 1.07 6.62 -15.14
C ALA A 41 1.47 7.53 -13.95
N VAL A 42 1.70 8.82 -14.20
CA VAL A 42 1.94 9.82 -13.15
C VAL A 42 0.72 9.96 -12.24
N PHE A 43 -0.48 10.07 -12.80
CA PHE A 43 -1.72 10.14 -12.02
C PHE A 43 -1.88 8.92 -11.10
N LEU A 44 -1.75 7.70 -11.65
CA LEU A 44 -1.81 6.46 -10.87
C LEU A 44 -0.74 6.43 -9.77
N PHE A 45 0.48 6.85 -10.08
CA PHE A 45 1.57 6.87 -9.11
C PHE A 45 1.28 7.85 -7.97
N VAL A 46 0.90 9.10 -8.28
CA VAL A 46 0.64 10.13 -7.28
C VAL A 46 -0.56 9.77 -6.41
N THR A 47 -1.68 9.38 -7.00
CA THR A 47 -2.88 8.99 -6.25
C THR A 47 -2.63 7.71 -5.45
N GLY A 48 -1.95 6.72 -6.01
CA GLY A 48 -1.56 5.50 -5.29
C GLY A 48 -0.65 5.78 -4.09
N ALA A 49 0.39 6.60 -4.30
CA ALA A 49 1.30 7.02 -3.22
C ALA A 49 0.58 7.81 -2.12
N TRP A 50 -0.37 8.67 -2.49
CA TRP A 50 -1.22 9.38 -1.54
C TRP A 50 -2.06 8.43 -0.69
N ILE A 51 -2.73 7.44 -1.31
CA ILE A 51 -3.51 6.42 -0.60
C ILE A 51 -2.60 5.61 0.35
N VAL A 52 -1.44 5.16 -0.13
CA VAL A 52 -0.47 4.42 0.70
C VAL A 52 -0.02 5.25 1.91
N SER A 53 0.25 6.55 1.72
CA SER A 53 0.60 7.48 2.80
C SER A 53 -0.52 7.58 3.84
N LEU A 54 -1.78 7.71 3.42
CA LEU A 54 -2.93 7.74 4.34
C LEU A 54 -3.08 6.42 5.10
N CYS A 55 -2.95 5.28 4.42
CA CYS A 55 -3.00 3.97 5.09
C CYS A 55 -1.91 3.85 6.16
N LEU A 56 -0.69 4.33 5.88
CA LEU A 56 0.41 4.33 6.85
C LEU A 56 0.16 5.29 8.00
N HIS A 57 -0.46 6.44 7.74
CA HIS A 57 -0.83 7.44 8.74
C HIS A 57 -1.80 6.87 9.77
N GLU A 58 -2.88 6.23 9.31
CA GLU A 58 -3.86 5.58 10.18
C GLU A 58 -3.24 4.42 10.97
N TYR A 59 -2.37 3.63 10.33
CA TYR A 59 -1.64 2.57 11.02
C TYR A 59 -0.71 3.13 12.12
N ALA A 60 -0.08 4.28 11.88
CA ALA A 60 0.77 4.94 12.87
C ALA A 60 -0.04 5.36 14.10
N HIS A 61 -1.24 5.92 13.91
CA HIS A 61 -2.15 6.28 15.03
C HIS A 61 -2.56 5.05 15.85
N ALA A 62 -2.89 3.94 15.19
CA ALA A 62 -3.19 2.69 15.89
C ALA A 62 -1.97 2.15 16.67
N ARG A 63 -0.78 2.26 16.10
CA ARG A 63 0.46 1.79 16.72
C ARG A 63 0.88 2.64 17.91
N THR A 64 0.74 3.97 17.84
CA THR A 64 1.08 4.87 18.95
C THR A 64 0.14 4.65 20.13
N ALA A 65 -1.15 4.43 19.91
CA ALA A 65 -2.12 4.10 20.96
C ALA A 65 -1.77 2.79 21.72
N LEU A 66 -1.18 1.81 21.04
CA LEU A 66 -0.70 0.56 21.66
C LEU A 66 0.63 0.72 22.41
N HIS A 67 1.44 1.74 22.10
CA HIS A 67 2.70 2.03 22.78
C HIS A 67 2.56 3.05 23.92
N SER A 68 1.47 3.82 23.96
CA SER A 68 1.17 4.78 25.03
C SER A 68 0.35 4.19 26.19
N GLY A 69 0.27 2.85 26.27
CA GLY A 69 -0.37 2.11 27.38
C GLY A 69 0.60 1.83 28.52
#